data_AF-A0A1B0D3F1-F1
#
_entry.id   AF-A0A1B0D3F1-F1
#
_cell.length_a   1.000
_cell.length_b   1.000
_cell.length_c   1.000
_cell.angle_alpha   90.00
_cell.angle_beta   90.00
_cell.angle_gamma   90.00
#
_symmetry.space_group_name_H-M   'P 1'
#
loop_
_entity.id
_entity.type
_entity.pdbx_description
1 polymer ?
#
loop_
_entity_poly.entity_id
_entity_poly.type
_entity_poly.pdbx_seq_one_letter_code
_entity_poly.pdbx_strand_id
1 'polypeptide(L)'
;MNSIGENCNELKRTYDACFNSWFAEKFLKGSNDESQCEPLFKVYQQCVKTAMKEQKIEIGEIEADHLGSEKEYKPPPGSSSS
;
A
#
# COMPACT_ATOMS: atom_id res chain seq x y z
N MET A 1 13.65 -4.60 2.95
CA MET A 1 12.89 -4.12 4.12
C MET A 1 12.07 -5.27 4.68
N ASN A 2 11.90 -5.31 6.00
CA ASN A 2 11.04 -6.30 6.66
C ASN A 2 9.60 -5.77 6.76
N SER A 3 8.64 -6.68 6.89
CA SER A 3 7.24 -6.39 7.19
C SER A 3 7.04 -6.24 8.71
N ILE A 4 5.85 -5.82 9.11
CA ILE A 4 5.43 -5.67 10.51
C ILE A 4 5.42 -7.04 11.21
N GLY A 5 4.99 -8.09 10.52
CA GLY A 5 5.08 -9.48 10.98
C GLY A 5 6.21 -10.21 10.27
N GLU A 6 7.05 -10.93 11.02
CA GLU A 6 8.18 -11.68 10.43
C GLU A 6 7.71 -12.76 9.46
N ASN A 7 6.57 -13.38 9.73
CA ASN A 7 5.89 -14.35 8.86
C ASN A 7 5.42 -13.73 7.53
N CYS A 8 5.28 -12.40 7.44
CA CYS A 8 4.88 -11.70 6.22
C CYS A 8 6.09 -11.26 5.38
N ASN A 9 7.33 -11.48 5.83
CA ASN A 9 8.54 -11.00 5.14
C ASN A 9 8.70 -11.60 3.73
N GLU A 10 8.49 -12.90 3.59
CA GLU A 10 8.61 -13.56 2.28
C GLU A 10 7.49 -13.13 1.34
N LEU A 11 6.25 -13.09 1.84
CA LEU A 11 5.09 -12.59 1.10
C LEU A 11 5.29 -11.15 0.61
N LYS A 12 5.85 -10.28 1.47
CA LYS A 12 6.21 -8.91 1.12
C LYS A 12 7.21 -8.87 -0.02
N ARG A 13 8.30 -9.63 0.07
CA ARG A 13 9.35 -9.64 -0.98
C ARG A 13 8.79 -10.06 -2.33
N THR A 14 7.97 -11.11 -2.34
CA THR A 14 7.34 -11.63 -3.57
C THR A 14 6.37 -10.63 -4.17
N TYR A 15 5.52 -10.01 -3.35
CA TYR A 15 4.59 -8.97 -3.80
C TYR A 15 5.33 -7.72 -4.31
N ASP A 16 6.29 -7.19 -3.54
CA ASP A 16 7.05 -5.98 -3.89
C ASP A 16 7.80 -6.17 -5.23
N ALA A 17 8.39 -7.35 -5.46
CA ALA A 17 9.06 -7.66 -6.73
C ALA A 17 8.08 -7.67 -7.92
N CYS A 18 6.90 -8.29 -7.75
CA CYS A 18 5.84 -8.27 -8.76
C CYS A 18 5.38 -6.85 -9.05
N PHE A 19 5.04 -6.11 -7.98
CA PHE A 19 4.53 -4.75 -8.07
C PHE A 19 5.52 -3.81 -8.75
N ASN A 20 6.81 -3.84 -8.37
CA ASN A 20 7.81 -2.96 -8.97
C ASN A 20 7.98 -3.21 -10.48
N SER A 21 7.95 -4.47 -10.90
CA SER A 21 8.03 -4.84 -12.31
C SER A 21 6.78 -4.36 -13.06
N TRP A 22 5.60 -4.65 -12.52
CA TRP A 22 4.33 -4.18 -13.07
C TRP A 22 4.26 -2.65 -13.15
N PHE A 23 4.68 -1.95 -12.11
CA PHE A 23 4.64 -0.50 -12.02
C PHE A 23 5.52 0.14 -13.10
N ALA A 24 6.77 -0.32 -13.23
CA ALA A 24 7.71 0.20 -14.21
C ALA A 24 7.32 -0.13 -15.66
N GLU A 25 6.81 -1.34 -15.91
CA GLU A 25 6.61 -1.83 -17.26
C GLU A 25 5.20 -1.63 -17.80
N LYS A 26 4.19 -1.51 -16.94
CA LYS A 26 2.77 -1.43 -17.31
C LYS A 26 2.18 -0.10 -16.87
N PHE A 27 2.16 0.18 -15.57
CA PHE A 27 1.48 1.34 -15.02
C PHE A 27 2.04 2.65 -15.56
N LEU A 28 3.36 2.85 -15.49
CA LEU A 28 4.02 4.06 -16.01
C LEU A 28 3.91 4.21 -17.54
N LYS A 29 3.55 3.14 -18.27
CA LYS A 29 3.31 3.15 -19.72
C LYS A 29 1.82 3.29 -20.07
N GLY A 30 0.96 3.53 -19.08
CA GLY A 30 -0.48 3.77 -19.26
C GLY A 30 -1.35 2.51 -19.24
N SER A 31 -0.80 1.34 -18.89
CA SER A 31 -1.58 0.12 -18.70
C SER A 31 -1.97 -0.02 -17.23
N ASN A 32 -3.27 -0.05 -16.95
CA ASN A 32 -3.84 -0.12 -15.59
C ASN A 32 -4.37 -1.51 -15.24
N ASP A 33 -3.81 -2.57 -15.84
CA ASP A 33 -4.25 -3.94 -15.52
C ASP A 33 -3.63 -4.38 -14.19
N GLU A 34 -4.44 -4.43 -13.13
CA GLU A 34 -3.98 -4.70 -11.76
C GLU A 34 -3.89 -6.20 -11.44
N SER A 35 -4.36 -7.06 -12.36
CA SER A 35 -4.62 -8.48 -12.09
C SER A 35 -3.36 -9.29 -11.82
N GLN A 36 -2.21 -8.86 -12.37
CA GLN A 36 -0.96 -9.61 -12.33
C GLN A 36 -0.45 -9.86 -10.90
N CYS A 37 -0.56 -8.87 -10.02
CA CYS A 37 -0.05 -8.94 -8.64
C CYS A 37 -1.16 -9.02 -7.58
N GLU A 38 -2.43 -8.89 -7.99
CA GLU A 38 -3.61 -8.95 -7.13
C GLU A 38 -3.67 -10.18 -6.20
N PRO A 39 -3.45 -11.43 -6.67
CA PRO A 39 -3.50 -12.59 -5.79
C PRO A 39 -2.37 -12.59 -4.75
N LEU A 40 -1.18 -12.12 -5.11
CA LEU A 40 -0.06 -11.97 -4.18
C LEU A 40 -0.36 -10.90 -3.13
N PHE A 41 -0.97 -9.79 -3.57
CA PHE A 41 -1.37 -8.70 -2.71
C PHE A 41 -2.39 -9.16 -1.67
N LYS A 42 -3.43 -9.90 -2.06
CA LYS A 42 -4.47 -10.39 -1.12
C LYS A 42 -3.87 -11.23 0.01
N VAL A 43 -2.95 -12.14 -0.31
CA VAL A 43 -2.30 -13.01 0.69
C VAL A 43 -1.39 -12.19 1.61
N TYR A 44 -0.58 -11.29 1.04
CA TYR A 44 0.28 -10.40 1.82
C TYR A 44 -0.53 -9.47 2.73
N GLN A 45 -1.57 -8.84 2.19
CA GLN A 45 -2.45 -7.92 2.91
C GLN A 45 -3.13 -8.62 4.09
N GLN A 46 -3.63 -9.85 3.90
CA GLN A 46 -4.22 -10.63 4.97
C GLN A 46 -3.19 -10.92 6.08
N CYS A 47 -1.96 -11.29 5.72
CA CYS A 47 -0.88 -11.52 6.69
C CYS A 47 -0.61 -10.27 7.53
N VAL A 48 -0.46 -9.11 6.88
CA VAL A 48 -0.20 -7.84 7.55
C VAL A 48 -1.35 -7.43 8.45
N LYS A 49 -2.61 -7.54 7.96
CA LYS A 49 -3.79 -7.23 8.77
C LYS A 49 -3.86 -8.07 10.05
N THR A 50 -3.46 -9.34 9.99
CA THR A 50 -3.36 -10.19 11.20
C THR A 50 -2.24 -9.71 12.12
N ALA A 51 -1.03 -9.51 11.60
CA ALA A 51 0.11 -9.06 12.40
C ALA A 51 -0.14 -7.70 13.09
N MET A 52 -0.84 -6.79 12.41
CA MET A 52 -1.22 -5.49 12.98
C MET A 52 -2.19 -5.62 14.15
N LYS A 53 -3.17 -6.53 14.06
CA LYS A 53 -4.10 -6.82 15.17
C LYS A 53 -3.36 -7.40 16.37
N GLU A 54 -2.43 -8.33 16.14
CA GLU A 54 -1.61 -8.93 17.21
C GLU A 54 -0.75 -7.88 17.93
N GLN A 55 -0.24 -6.90 17.20
CA GLN A 55 0.53 -5.78 17.74
C GLN A 55 -0.34 -4.61 18.27
N LYS A 56 -1.67 -4.77 18.31
CA LYS A 56 -2.63 -3.75 18.78
C LYS A 56 -2.54 -2.42 18.01
N ILE A 57 -2.21 -2.48 16.72
CA ILE A 57 -2.23 -1.32 15.83
C ILE A 57 -3.66 -1.16 15.30
N GLU A 58 -4.29 0.00 15.52
CA GLU A 58 -5.64 0.29 15.04
C GLU A 58 -5.66 0.45 13.51
N ILE A 59 -6.35 -0.47 12.82
CA ILE A 59 -6.44 -0.49 11.34
C ILE A 59 -7.42 0.57 10.81
N GLY A 60 -8.38 1.02 11.63
CA GLY A 60 -9.48 1.88 11.20
C GLY A 60 -9.04 3.24 10.63
N GLU A 61 -7.91 3.78 11.06
CA GLU A 61 -7.37 5.02 10.50
C GLU A 61 -6.69 4.84 9.13
N ILE A 62 -6.26 3.61 8.82
CA ILE A 62 -5.51 3.27 7.60
C ILE A 62 -6.47 2.98 6.45
N GLU A 63 -7.67 2.47 6.74
CA GLU A 63 -8.70 2.19 5.73
C GLU A 63 -9.54 3.43 5.38
N ALA A 64 -9.34 4.56 6.07
CA ALA A 64 -10.05 5.80 5.78
C ALA A 64 -9.51 6.46 4.51
N ASP A 65 -10.41 6.72 3.55
CA ASP A 65 -10.14 7.61 2.41
C ASP A 65 -9.99 9.04 2.92
N HIS A 66 -8.75 9.46 3.17
CA HIS A 66 -8.46 10.82 3.60
C HIS A 66 -8.43 11.81 2.45
N LEU A 67 -8.13 11.35 1.22
CA LEU A 67 -8.04 12.20 0.04
C LEU A 67 -9.43 12.73 -0.35
N GLY A 68 -9.54 14.05 -0.52
CA GLY A 68 -10.82 14.74 -0.74
C GLY A 68 -11.75 14.81 0.48
N SER A 69 -11.34 14.30 1.64
CA SER A 69 -12.10 14.40 2.90
C SER A 69 -11.77 15.68 3.67
N GLU A 70 -12.57 16.00 4.69
CA GLU A 70 -12.27 17.11 5.62
C GLU A 70 -10.97 16.91 6.40
N LYS A 71 -10.48 15.66 6.48
CA LYS A 71 -9.25 15.27 7.16
C LYS A 71 -8.02 15.30 6.24
N GLU A 72 -8.19 15.67 4.97
CA GLU A 72 -7.09 15.82 4.03
C GLU A 72 -6.10 16.89 4.54
N TYR A 73 -4.81 16.53 4.59
CA TYR A 73 -3.77 17.50 4.89
C TYR A 73 -3.70 18.54 3.75
N LYS A 74 -4.13 19.78 4.05
CA LYS A 74 -4.03 20.89 3.10
C LYS A 74 -2.65 21.51 3.15
N PRO A 75 -2.01 21.81 2.00
CA PRO A 75 -0.75 22.53 1.99
C PRO A 75 -0.90 23.87 2.73
N PRO A 76 0.15 24.32 3.44
CA PRO A 76 0.11 25.59 4.14
C PRO A 76 -0.20 26.75 3.18
N PRO A 77 -1.00 27.75 3.59
CA PRO A 77 -1.33 28.88 2.74
C PRO A 77 -0.05 29.66 2.38
N GLY A 78 0.43 29.48 1.14
CA GLY A 78 1.64 30.13 0.63
C GLY A 78 2.52 29.28 -0.29
N SER A 79 2.29 27.97 -0.42
CA SER A 79 3.07 27.09 -1.31
C SER A 79 2.39 26.81 -2.66
N SER A 80 1.64 27.76 -3.19
CA SER A 80 1.28 27.77 -4.62
C SER A 80 2.45 28.38 -5.39
N SER A 81 3.45 27.56 -5.69
CA SER A 81 4.51 27.93 -6.63
C SER A 81 3.89 28.15 -8.01
N SER A 82 4.16 29.35 -8.55
CA SER A 82 3.91 29.75 -9.94
C SER A 82 4.56 28.83 -10.96
#